data_AF-A0AAE3MJU5-F1
#
_entry.id   AF-A0AAE3MJU5-F1
#
_cell.length_a   1.000
_cell.length_b   1.000
_cell.length_c   1.000
_cell.angle_alpha   90.00
_cell.angle_beta   90.00
_cell.angle_gamma   90.00
#
_symmetry.space_group_name_H-M   'P 1'
#
loop_
_entity.id
_entity.type
_entity.pdbx_description
1 polymer ?
#
loop_
_entity_poly.entity_id
_entity_poly.type
_entity_poly.pdbx_seq_one_letter_code
_entity_poly.pdbx_strand_id
1 'polypeptide(L)'
;MIEEVYENTKIATNGSEISPFSLFSDVINIDKLSSNNENIKFEPILDRSILAKGDCIDLLGKINESSVDLVLTDPPYNLGNFMHKRNTNLVKMRENQFAYAGWDNLSQEEWEEQMDKFLRESARILKKGGALLIFMSLMKVETIVKLASKYKFYYKTTGVWHKTNPMPRNMNIHFVNSTEGWIYFINNDTSGTFNNEGKVVHDFFESSLTTTKEKGFGKHPTQKPTKLISHLIKHLSNINDVVVDPFMGSGTTGVSSKRLNRRFIGIDLDNDYYELSKSRIVNG
;
A
#
# COMPACT_ATOMS: atom_id res chain seq x y z
N MET A 1 -20.91 -15.90 -20.37
CA MET A 1 -20.65 -14.50 -19.97
C MET A 1 -19.37 -14.29 -19.14
N ILE A 2 -18.56 -15.34 -18.89
CA ILE A 2 -17.21 -15.26 -18.30
C ILE A 2 -16.12 -15.54 -19.38
N GLU A 3 -16.52 -16.02 -20.57
CA GLU A 3 -15.61 -16.29 -21.69
C GLU A 3 -15.36 -15.07 -22.60
N GLU A 4 -16.23 -14.07 -22.63
CA GLU A 4 -16.10 -12.91 -23.54
C GLU A 4 -15.10 -11.83 -23.08
N VAL A 5 -14.62 -11.88 -21.83
CA VAL A 5 -13.61 -10.91 -21.33
C VAL A 5 -12.18 -11.42 -21.58
N TYR A 6 -12.00 -12.71 -21.87
CA TYR A 6 -10.69 -13.31 -22.19
C TYR A 6 -10.20 -13.01 -23.61
N GLU A 7 -11.06 -12.58 -24.53
CA GLU A 7 -10.68 -12.43 -25.94
C GLU A 7 -10.07 -11.06 -26.32
N ASN A 8 -10.22 -10.03 -25.49
CA ASN A 8 -9.87 -8.65 -25.87
C ASN A 8 -8.49 -8.14 -25.41
N THR A 9 -7.59 -9.03 -24.95
CA THR A 9 -6.18 -8.69 -24.64
C THR A 9 -5.17 -9.52 -25.43
N LYS A 10 -5.56 -10.04 -26.59
CA LYS A 10 -4.65 -10.75 -27.51
C LYS A 10 -3.73 -9.75 -28.22
N ILE A 11 -2.43 -9.76 -27.91
CA ILE A 11 -1.39 -9.18 -28.77
C ILE A 11 -0.62 -10.34 -29.41
N ALA A 12 -0.63 -10.39 -30.74
CA ALA A 12 0.18 -11.32 -31.51
C ALA A 12 1.66 -10.91 -31.43
N THR A 13 2.47 -11.70 -30.74
CA THR A 13 3.92 -11.77 -30.99
C THR A 13 4.36 -13.23 -31.00
N ASN A 14 5.31 -13.52 -31.88
CA ASN A 14 5.74 -14.85 -32.27
C ASN A 14 6.07 -15.77 -31.08
N GLY A 15 5.24 -16.81 -30.87
CA GLY A 15 5.66 -18.11 -30.37
C GLY A 15 6.02 -18.20 -28.88
N SER A 16 5.07 -17.94 -27.98
CA SER A 16 4.75 -18.74 -26.77
C SER A 16 3.79 -17.95 -25.88
N GLU A 17 2.62 -18.54 -25.57
CA GLU A 17 1.62 -17.95 -24.66
C GLU A 17 2.16 -17.97 -23.23
N ILE A 18 2.72 -16.85 -22.79
CA ILE A 18 3.17 -16.67 -21.41
C ILE A 18 1.95 -16.24 -20.60
N SER A 19 1.39 -17.15 -19.79
CA SER A 19 0.32 -16.81 -18.83
C SER A 19 0.78 -15.62 -17.97
N PRO A 20 -0.04 -14.58 -17.74
CA PRO A 20 0.33 -13.44 -16.87
C PRO A 20 0.86 -13.85 -15.49
N PHE A 21 0.47 -15.04 -15.01
CA PHE A 21 0.95 -15.60 -13.75
C PHE A 21 2.42 -16.03 -13.76
N SER A 22 2.96 -16.39 -14.92
CA SER A 22 4.38 -16.79 -15.05
C SER A 22 5.36 -15.64 -14.77
N LEU A 23 4.92 -14.38 -14.93
CA LEU A 23 5.69 -13.20 -14.52
C LEU A 23 5.76 -13.02 -13.00
N PHE A 24 5.06 -13.86 -12.24
CA PHE A 24 5.05 -13.85 -10.78
C PHE A 24 5.38 -15.22 -10.18
N SER A 25 5.75 -16.23 -10.98
CA SER A 25 6.10 -17.56 -10.46
C SER A 25 7.39 -17.55 -9.64
N ASP A 26 8.27 -16.56 -9.84
CA ASP A 26 9.44 -16.30 -9.01
C ASP A 26 9.07 -15.65 -7.65
N VAL A 27 7.88 -15.06 -7.54
CA VAL A 27 7.45 -14.27 -6.38
C VAL A 27 6.38 -14.98 -5.55
N ILE A 28 5.42 -15.65 -6.18
CA ILE A 28 4.33 -16.34 -5.48
C ILE A 28 4.69 -17.81 -5.24
N ASN A 29 4.47 -18.28 -4.02
CA ASN A 29 4.69 -19.66 -3.64
C ASN A 29 3.48 -20.52 -4.04
N ILE A 30 3.59 -21.22 -5.18
CA ILE A 30 2.50 -22.04 -5.74
C ILE A 30 2.16 -23.24 -4.83
N ASP A 31 3.15 -23.82 -4.16
CA ASP A 31 2.93 -24.96 -3.25
C ASP A 31 2.05 -24.55 -2.06
N LYS A 32 2.26 -23.35 -1.51
CA LYS A 32 1.44 -22.80 -0.42
C LYS A 32 0.03 -22.38 -0.85
N LEU A 33 -0.22 -22.18 -2.14
CA LEU A 33 -1.57 -21.91 -2.66
C LEU A 33 -2.41 -23.19 -2.75
N SER A 34 -1.77 -24.33 -2.96
CA SER A 34 -2.43 -25.63 -3.17
C SER A 34 -2.74 -26.39 -1.87
N SER A 35 -2.13 -25.98 -0.75
CA SER A 35 -2.15 -26.73 0.52
C SER A 35 -3.28 -26.36 1.48
N ASN A 36 -3.97 -25.24 1.29
CA ASN A 36 -5.03 -24.77 2.18
C ASN A 36 -6.38 -24.91 1.49
N ASN A 37 -7.38 -25.52 2.15
CA ASN A 37 -8.78 -25.63 1.70
C ASN A 37 -9.53 -24.27 1.58
N GLU A 38 -8.79 -23.16 1.44
CA GLU A 38 -9.31 -21.81 1.28
C GLU A 38 -9.05 -21.36 -0.15
N ASN A 39 -10.05 -20.77 -0.80
CA ASN A 39 -9.97 -20.19 -2.14
C ASN A 39 -9.10 -18.91 -2.15
N ILE A 40 -7.86 -18.98 -1.68
CA ILE A 40 -6.89 -17.90 -1.76
C ILE A 40 -6.39 -17.83 -3.20
N LYS A 41 -6.73 -16.73 -3.89
CA LYS A 41 -6.41 -16.55 -5.31
C LYS A 41 -5.73 -15.20 -5.54
N PHE A 42 -4.51 -15.24 -6.04
CA PHE A 42 -3.91 -14.10 -6.72
C PHE A 42 -4.44 -14.07 -8.15
N GLU A 43 -5.25 -13.07 -8.47
CA GLU A 43 -5.84 -12.87 -9.79
C GLU A 43 -4.96 -11.92 -10.61
N PRO A 44 -4.46 -12.35 -11.78
CA PRO A 44 -3.87 -11.43 -12.75
C PRO A 44 -4.93 -10.49 -13.32
N ILE A 45 -4.68 -9.19 -13.24
CA ILE A 45 -5.56 -8.16 -13.79
C ILE A 45 -4.94 -7.48 -15.03
N LEU A 46 -3.62 -7.56 -15.16
CA LEU A 46 -2.79 -7.12 -16.28
C LEU A 46 -1.52 -7.98 -16.31
N ASP A 47 -0.73 -7.90 -17.38
CA ASP A 47 0.54 -8.65 -17.53
C ASP A 47 1.48 -8.49 -16.32
N ARG A 48 1.51 -7.31 -15.72
CA ARG A 48 2.43 -6.94 -14.62
C ARG A 48 1.74 -6.63 -13.31
N SER A 49 0.49 -7.07 -13.13
CA SER A 49 -0.26 -6.76 -11.92
C SER A 49 -1.15 -7.92 -11.51
N ILE A 50 -0.95 -8.41 -10.30
CA ILE A 50 -1.80 -9.42 -9.65
C ILE A 50 -2.42 -8.81 -8.38
N LEU A 51 -3.68 -9.13 -8.12
CA LEU A 51 -4.38 -8.71 -6.90
C LEU A 51 -4.91 -9.93 -6.14
N ALA A 52 -4.92 -9.86 -4.82
CA ALA A 52 -5.58 -10.86 -3.99
C ALA A 52 -6.55 -10.21 -3.01
N LYS A 53 -7.68 -10.88 -2.77
CA LYS A 53 -8.65 -10.47 -1.76
C LYS A 53 -8.48 -11.34 -0.51
N GLY A 54 -8.31 -10.73 0.65
CA GLY A 54 -8.20 -11.45 1.92
C GLY A 54 -7.32 -10.74 2.95
N ASP A 55 -7.05 -11.45 4.05
CA ASP A 55 -6.17 -10.96 5.10
C ASP A 55 -4.73 -10.81 4.59
N CYS A 56 -4.09 -9.68 4.90
CA CYS A 56 -2.78 -9.38 4.35
C CYS A 56 -1.67 -10.24 4.98
N ILE A 57 -1.78 -10.65 6.24
CA ILE A 57 -0.76 -11.50 6.88
C ILE A 57 -0.78 -12.88 6.22
N ASP A 58 -1.96 -13.44 6.01
CA ASP A 58 -2.12 -14.75 5.35
C ASP A 58 -1.59 -14.72 3.90
N LEU A 59 -1.95 -13.67 3.15
CA LEU A 59 -1.56 -13.51 1.75
C LEU A 59 -0.08 -13.18 1.57
N LEU A 60 0.51 -12.34 2.42
CA LEU A 60 1.96 -12.12 2.44
C LEU A 60 2.70 -13.44 2.74
N GLY A 61 2.14 -14.31 3.59
CA GLY A 61 2.64 -15.67 3.86
C GLY A 61 2.78 -16.56 2.62
N LYS A 62 2.04 -16.25 1.54
CA LYS A 62 2.09 -16.95 0.24
C LYS A 62 3.13 -16.36 -0.73
N ILE A 63 3.75 -15.24 -0.40
CA ILE A 63 4.86 -14.65 -1.17
C ILE A 63 6.17 -15.30 -0.74
N ASN A 64 7.04 -15.62 -1.70
CA ASN A 64 8.37 -16.17 -1.46
C ASN A 64 9.24 -15.21 -0.65
N GLU A 65 10.13 -15.76 0.16
CA GLU A 65 11.12 -14.94 0.87
C GLU A 65 12.06 -14.23 -0.12
N SER A 66 12.57 -13.06 0.27
CA SER A 66 13.56 -12.29 -0.52
C SER A 66 13.22 -12.14 -2.00
N SER A 67 11.94 -11.90 -2.33
CA SER A 67 11.43 -11.81 -3.70
C SER A 67 10.89 -10.42 -4.06
N VAL A 68 10.68 -9.55 -3.06
CA VAL A 68 10.09 -8.22 -3.20
C VAL A 68 11.15 -7.13 -3.08
N ASP A 69 11.06 -6.11 -3.92
CA ASP A 69 12.01 -4.98 -3.94
C ASP A 69 11.51 -3.81 -3.08
N LEU A 70 10.20 -3.53 -3.12
CA LEU A 70 9.58 -2.43 -2.37
C LEU A 70 8.22 -2.86 -1.79
N VAL A 71 8.04 -2.68 -0.49
CA VAL A 71 6.71 -2.66 0.15
C VAL A 71 6.37 -1.19 0.38
N LEU A 72 5.30 -0.69 -0.25
CA LEU A 72 4.83 0.69 -0.11
C LEU A 72 3.35 0.67 0.22
N THR A 73 2.98 1.16 1.40
CA THR A 73 1.66 0.86 1.98
C THR A 73 1.11 1.93 2.92
N ASP A 74 -0.21 1.90 3.13
CA ASP A 74 -0.98 2.81 3.99
C ASP A 74 -1.93 2.02 4.93
N PRO A 75 -1.40 1.34 5.97
CA PRO A 75 -2.21 0.52 6.88
C PRO A 75 -3.13 1.37 7.77
N PRO A 76 -4.15 0.77 8.42
CA PRO A 76 -4.97 1.44 9.43
C PRO A 76 -4.16 1.99 10.62
N TYR A 77 -4.46 3.22 11.07
CA TYR A 77 -3.65 3.95 12.05
C TYR A 77 -4.05 3.71 13.52
N ASN A 78 -5.15 3.00 13.76
CA ASN A 78 -5.80 2.79 15.06
C ASN A 78 -5.98 4.09 15.87
N LEU A 79 -6.67 5.05 15.27
CA LEU A 79 -6.97 6.36 15.86
C LEU A 79 -8.45 6.51 16.26
N GLY A 80 -9.34 5.59 15.87
CA GLY A 80 -10.76 5.60 16.24
C GLY A 80 -10.99 5.80 17.74
N ASN A 81 -10.36 4.96 18.56
CA ASN A 81 -10.46 5.03 20.02
C ASN A 81 -9.93 6.35 20.62
N PHE A 82 -8.89 6.93 20.04
CA PHE A 82 -8.37 8.24 20.46
C PHE A 82 -9.31 9.39 20.07
N MET A 83 -9.96 9.30 18.90
CA MET A 83 -10.95 10.27 18.44
C MET A 83 -12.25 10.22 19.27
N HIS A 84 -12.70 9.02 19.67
CA HIS A 84 -13.90 8.85 20.50
C HIS A 84 -13.79 9.53 21.87
N LYS A 85 -12.60 9.51 22.49
CA LYS A 85 -12.36 10.15 23.81
C LYS A 85 -12.41 11.68 23.78
N ARG A 86 -12.33 12.32 22.61
CA ARG A 86 -12.23 13.79 22.49
C ARG A 86 -13.55 14.57 22.58
N ASN A 87 -14.69 13.89 22.78
CA ASN A 87 -15.98 14.50 23.16
C ASN A 87 -16.36 15.80 22.42
N THR A 88 -16.12 15.85 21.11
CA THR A 88 -16.55 17.01 20.30
C THR A 88 -18.03 16.83 19.92
N ASN A 89 -18.84 17.88 20.07
CA ASN A 89 -20.28 17.88 19.79
C ASN A 89 -20.57 17.68 18.28
N LEU A 90 -20.60 16.42 17.86
CA LEU A 90 -20.53 16.01 16.45
C LEU A 90 -21.73 15.19 16.00
N VAL A 91 -22.94 15.56 16.42
CA VAL A 91 -24.17 14.86 16.01
C VAL A 91 -24.34 14.84 14.47
N LYS A 92 -23.94 15.91 13.78
CA LYS A 92 -23.94 16.00 12.30
C LYS A 92 -22.69 15.41 11.61
N MET A 93 -21.71 14.93 12.37
CA MET A 93 -20.47 14.34 11.85
C MET A 93 -20.54 12.81 11.76
N ARG A 94 -21.67 12.20 12.14
CA ARG A 94 -21.84 10.74 12.32
C ARG A 94 -22.01 9.94 11.03
N GLU A 95 -22.42 10.55 9.93
CA GLU A 95 -22.71 9.81 8.68
C GLU A 95 -21.50 9.67 7.74
N ASN A 96 -20.40 10.40 7.95
CA ASN A 96 -19.30 10.52 6.98
C ASN A 96 -17.89 10.30 7.58
N GLN A 97 -17.74 9.54 8.67
CA GLN A 97 -16.46 9.46 9.38
C GLN A 97 -15.94 8.04 9.57
N PHE A 98 -14.81 7.76 8.92
CA PHE A 98 -13.60 7.04 9.35
C PHE A 98 -13.64 6.25 10.67
N ALA A 99 -14.12 6.85 11.77
CA ALA A 99 -14.19 6.21 13.08
C ALA A 99 -15.25 5.07 13.16
N TYR A 100 -16.22 5.04 12.24
CA TYR A 100 -17.31 4.06 12.26
C TYR A 100 -17.18 2.92 11.24
N ALA A 101 -16.10 2.86 10.47
CA ALA A 101 -15.92 1.75 9.54
C ALA A 101 -15.74 0.40 10.27
N GLY A 102 -15.40 0.40 11.57
CA GLY A 102 -15.26 -0.82 12.38
C GLY A 102 -13.85 -1.44 12.33
N TRP A 103 -12.99 -0.99 11.40
CA TRP A 103 -11.64 -1.52 11.19
C TRP A 103 -10.54 -0.83 12.04
N ASP A 104 -10.86 0.28 12.72
CA ASP A 104 -9.88 1.18 13.38
C ASP A 104 -10.10 1.32 14.91
N ASN A 105 -10.70 0.30 15.53
CA ASN A 105 -11.13 0.30 16.93
C ASN A 105 -10.43 -0.75 17.81
N LEU A 106 -9.33 -1.32 17.33
CA LEU A 106 -8.53 -2.28 18.10
C LEU A 106 -7.99 -1.63 19.38
N SER A 107 -7.78 -2.44 20.42
CA SER A 107 -6.92 -2.01 21.52
C SER A 107 -5.51 -1.69 20.98
N GLN A 108 -4.75 -0.89 21.73
CA GLN A 108 -3.37 -0.57 21.35
C GLN A 108 -2.52 -1.85 21.25
N GLU A 109 -2.73 -2.80 22.15
CA GLU A 109 -2.01 -4.07 22.20
C GLU A 109 -2.33 -4.96 20.99
N GLU A 110 -3.62 -5.12 20.64
CA GLU A 110 -4.03 -5.88 19.45
C GLU A 110 -3.47 -5.25 18.17
N TRP A 111 -3.52 -3.92 18.05
CA TRP A 111 -2.95 -3.23 16.89
C TRP A 111 -1.43 -3.42 16.80
N GLU A 112 -0.71 -3.31 17.91
CA GLU A 112 0.73 -3.58 17.93
C GLU A 112 1.05 -5.03 17.53
N GLU A 113 0.23 -6.00 17.96
CA GLU A 113 0.38 -7.41 17.56
C GLU A 113 0.18 -7.60 16.04
N GLN A 114 -0.84 -6.98 15.45
CA GLN A 114 -1.08 -7.05 14.01
C GLN A 114 0.05 -6.36 13.22
N MET A 115 0.52 -5.20 13.67
CA MET A 115 1.65 -4.51 13.05
C MET A 115 2.96 -5.29 13.18
N ASP A 116 3.20 -5.98 14.31
CA ASP A 116 4.34 -6.87 14.50
C ASP A 116 4.32 -8.02 13.48
N LYS A 117 3.19 -8.72 13.34
CA LYS A 117 3.01 -9.77 12.32
C LYS A 117 3.23 -9.26 10.90
N PHE A 118 2.67 -8.11 10.56
CA PHE A 118 2.86 -7.47 9.25
C PHE A 118 4.33 -7.12 8.99
N LEU A 119 5.03 -6.53 9.97
CA LEU A 119 6.45 -6.18 9.84
C LEU A 119 7.32 -7.43 9.71
N ARG A 120 7.00 -8.51 10.42
CA ARG A 120 7.68 -9.81 10.27
C ARG A 120 7.58 -10.33 8.83
N GLU A 121 6.37 -10.39 8.28
CA GLU A 121 6.17 -10.88 6.91
C GLU A 121 6.81 -9.96 5.88
N SER A 122 6.73 -8.63 6.08
CA SER A 122 7.42 -7.65 5.24
C SER A 122 8.94 -7.87 5.22
N ALA A 123 9.56 -8.09 6.38
CA ALA A 123 11.00 -8.37 6.48
C ALA A 123 11.39 -9.68 5.79
N ARG A 124 10.51 -10.68 5.79
CA ARG A 124 10.72 -11.98 5.15
C ARG A 124 10.68 -11.88 3.62
N ILE A 125 9.69 -11.19 3.06
CA ILE A 125 9.48 -11.12 1.61
C ILE A 125 10.43 -10.13 0.93
N LEU A 126 10.85 -9.07 1.63
CA LEU A 126 11.78 -8.08 1.09
C LEU A 126 13.16 -8.69 0.87
N LYS A 127 13.76 -8.41 -0.28
CA LYS A 127 15.17 -8.69 -0.56
C LYS A 127 16.06 -7.95 0.43
N LYS A 128 17.29 -8.42 0.59
CA LYS A 128 18.36 -7.61 1.19
C LYS A 128 18.52 -6.32 0.37
N GLY A 129 18.53 -5.17 1.03
CA GLY A 129 18.54 -3.85 0.38
C GLY A 129 17.17 -3.39 -0.15
N GLY A 130 16.12 -4.21 -0.02
CA GLY A 130 14.75 -3.85 -0.36
C GLY A 130 14.17 -2.84 0.62
N ALA A 131 13.23 -2.02 0.15
CA ALA A 131 12.68 -0.91 0.91
C ALA A 131 11.30 -1.24 1.50
N LEU A 132 11.07 -0.80 2.74
CA LEU A 132 9.74 -0.72 3.35
C LEU A 132 9.40 0.74 3.57
N LEU A 133 8.28 1.19 3.00
CA LEU A 133 7.73 2.52 3.24
C LEU A 133 6.27 2.42 3.72
N ILE A 134 6.01 2.93 4.92
CA ILE A 134 4.71 2.87 5.57
C ILE A 134 4.21 4.29 5.82
N PHE A 135 3.05 4.65 5.27
CA PHE A 135 2.33 5.84 5.69
C PHE A 135 1.71 5.63 7.08
N MET A 136 1.84 6.64 7.94
CA MET A 136 1.39 6.53 9.33
C MET A 136 1.13 7.92 9.95
N SER A 137 0.30 7.95 10.99
CA SER A 137 0.21 9.12 11.87
C SER A 137 1.54 9.38 12.57
N LEU A 138 1.94 10.65 12.70
CA LEU A 138 3.14 11.05 13.46
C LEU A 138 3.10 10.53 14.91
N MET A 139 1.91 10.34 15.49
CA MET A 139 1.74 9.80 16.83
C MET A 139 2.14 8.33 16.98
N LYS A 140 2.25 7.58 15.88
CA LYS A 140 2.56 6.14 15.88
C LYS A 140 3.98 5.83 15.39
N VAL A 141 4.75 6.85 14.98
CA VAL A 141 6.10 6.69 14.41
C VAL A 141 7.01 5.94 15.36
N GLU A 142 7.07 6.36 16.63
CA GLU A 142 7.89 5.68 17.64
C GLU A 142 7.53 4.21 17.79
N THR A 143 6.23 3.89 17.87
CA THR A 143 5.75 2.52 17.98
C THR A 143 6.16 1.67 16.77
N ILE A 144 5.97 2.18 15.56
CA ILE A 144 6.36 1.45 14.33
C ILE A 144 7.87 1.25 14.27
N VAL A 145 8.68 2.27 14.58
CA VAL A 145 10.15 2.14 14.61
C VAL A 145 10.58 1.09 15.64
N LYS A 146 9.98 1.10 16.83
CA LYS A 146 10.24 0.10 17.87
C LYS A 146 9.89 -1.32 17.40
N LEU A 147 8.71 -1.53 16.82
CA LEU A 147 8.30 -2.84 16.32
C LEU A 147 9.19 -3.30 15.16
N ALA A 148 9.50 -2.42 14.20
CA ALA A 148 10.35 -2.74 13.06
C ALA A 148 11.77 -3.13 13.47
N SER A 149 12.29 -2.54 14.56
CA SER A 149 13.63 -2.82 15.08
C SER A 149 13.81 -4.24 15.64
N LYS A 150 12.71 -4.98 15.88
CA LYS A 150 12.75 -6.41 16.23
C LYS A 150 13.18 -7.29 15.05
N TYR A 151 13.07 -6.76 13.83
CA TYR A 151 13.43 -7.45 12.59
C TYR A 151 14.65 -6.78 11.95
N LYS A 152 14.99 -7.19 10.73
CA LYS A 152 16.20 -6.75 10.03
C LYS A 152 16.10 -5.34 9.42
N PHE A 153 15.16 -4.52 9.88
CA PHE A 153 14.94 -3.19 9.32
C PHE A 153 15.94 -2.17 9.88
N TYR A 154 16.64 -1.51 8.97
CA TYR A 154 17.39 -0.29 9.26
C TYR A 154 16.52 0.93 8.99
N TYR A 155 16.26 1.73 10.01
CA TYR A 155 15.53 2.99 9.88
C TYR A 155 16.35 4.02 9.10
N LYS A 156 15.77 4.59 8.04
CA LYS A 156 16.40 5.64 7.22
C LYS A 156 15.92 7.03 7.62
N THR A 157 14.61 7.25 7.56
CA THR A 157 13.99 8.53 7.91
C THR A 157 12.50 8.39 8.14
N THR A 158 11.93 9.42 8.76
CA THR A 158 10.50 9.70 8.78
C THR A 158 10.29 10.99 7.99
N GLY A 159 9.66 10.88 6.83
CA GLY A 159 9.31 12.04 6.04
C GLY A 159 7.87 12.49 6.22
N VAL A 160 7.54 13.60 5.57
CA VAL A 160 6.25 14.29 5.69
C VAL A 160 5.66 14.53 4.32
N TRP A 161 4.40 14.14 4.15
CA TRP A 161 3.55 14.66 3.09
C TRP A 161 2.75 15.86 3.61
N HIS A 162 2.97 17.04 3.02
CA HIS A 162 2.18 18.24 3.28
C HIS A 162 1.09 18.42 2.21
N LYS A 163 -0.15 18.56 2.68
CA LYS A 163 -1.35 18.78 1.87
C LYS A 163 -1.53 20.28 1.67
N THR A 164 -1.54 20.76 0.43
CA THR A 164 -1.71 22.19 0.12
C THR A 164 -3.15 22.69 0.26
N ASN A 165 -4.13 21.78 0.21
CA ASN A 165 -5.55 22.07 0.34
C ASN A 165 -6.22 21.18 1.41
N PRO A 166 -5.73 21.21 2.66
CA PRO A 166 -6.30 20.41 3.73
C PRO A 166 -7.73 20.90 4.02
N MET A 167 -8.59 19.99 4.49
CA MET A 167 -9.97 20.40 4.79
C MET A 167 -9.96 21.40 5.97
N PRO A 168 -10.59 22.59 5.82
CA PRO A 168 -10.55 23.69 6.79
C PRO A 168 -11.36 23.45 8.09
N ARG A 169 -11.24 22.25 8.69
CA ARG A 169 -12.00 21.87 9.88
C ARG A 169 -11.42 22.53 11.12
N ASN A 170 -12.30 23.08 11.98
CA ASN A 170 -11.94 23.58 13.30
C ASN A 170 -10.79 24.63 13.31
N MET A 171 -10.60 25.36 12.20
CA MET A 171 -9.45 26.26 12.03
C MET A 171 -9.38 27.41 13.06
N ASN A 172 -10.52 27.75 13.68
CA ASN A 172 -10.61 28.82 14.68
C ASN A 172 -10.37 28.32 16.12
N ILE A 173 -10.17 27.01 16.32
CA ILE A 173 -10.00 26.40 17.65
C ILE A 173 -8.76 25.50 17.75
N HIS A 174 -8.11 25.16 16.63
CA HIS A 174 -6.86 24.39 16.60
C HIS A 174 -6.15 24.55 15.24
N PHE A 175 -4.86 24.20 15.18
CA PHE A 175 -4.13 24.00 13.92
C PHE A 175 -4.84 22.99 13.00
N VAL A 176 -4.93 23.32 11.72
CA VAL A 176 -5.46 22.41 10.69
C VAL A 176 -4.44 21.31 10.42
N ASN A 177 -4.86 20.05 10.55
CA ASN A 177 -4.00 18.91 10.24
C ASN A 177 -3.75 18.82 8.72
N SER A 178 -2.61 19.33 8.27
CA SER A 178 -2.20 19.34 6.86
C SER A 178 -1.11 18.32 6.53
N THR A 179 -0.59 17.58 7.51
CA THR A 179 0.53 16.67 7.30
C THR A 179 0.16 15.20 7.55
N GLU A 180 0.83 14.29 6.84
CA GLU A 180 0.87 12.85 7.12
C GLU A 180 2.33 12.38 7.10
N GLY A 181 2.70 11.48 8.01
CA GLY A 181 4.04 10.91 8.07
C GLY A 181 4.18 9.70 7.15
N TRP A 182 5.40 9.46 6.69
CA TRP A 182 5.79 8.17 6.12
C TRP A 182 7.13 7.75 6.71
N ILE A 183 7.28 6.46 6.98
CA ILE A 183 8.45 5.89 7.65
C ILE A 183 9.16 4.98 6.65
N TYR A 184 10.46 5.19 6.47
CA TYR A 184 11.26 4.49 5.47
C TYR A 184 12.35 3.65 6.14
N PHE A 185 12.39 2.36 5.77
CA PHE A 185 13.37 1.39 6.21
C PHE A 185 14.04 0.68 5.03
N ILE A 186 15.26 0.19 5.26
CA ILE A 186 15.94 -0.79 4.38
C ILE A 186 15.98 -2.15 5.09
N ASN A 187 15.68 -3.22 4.37
CA ASN A 187 15.72 -4.57 4.91
C ASN A 187 17.13 -5.18 4.83
N ASN A 188 17.65 -5.64 5.96
CA ASN A 188 18.91 -6.38 6.13
C ASN A 188 20.14 -5.71 5.51
N ASP A 189 20.11 -4.38 5.39
CA ASP A 189 21.20 -3.54 4.90
C ASP A 189 20.97 -2.11 5.38
N THR A 190 21.92 -1.21 5.13
CA THR A 190 21.81 0.23 5.38
C THR A 190 21.55 1.02 4.10
N SER A 191 21.78 0.39 2.94
CA SER A 191 21.65 0.98 1.61
C SER A 191 20.80 0.10 0.69
N GLY A 192 20.09 0.76 -0.23
CA GLY A 192 19.19 0.14 -1.19
C GLY A 192 18.99 1.05 -2.40
N THR A 193 18.02 0.73 -3.24
CA THR A 193 17.69 1.56 -4.42
C THR A 193 17.32 2.98 -4.02
N PHE A 194 18.02 3.97 -4.58
CA PHE A 194 17.70 5.40 -4.40
C PHE A 194 18.02 6.20 -5.66
N ASN A 195 17.04 6.31 -6.56
CA ASN A 195 17.19 6.93 -7.88
C ASN A 195 17.02 8.46 -7.81
N ASN A 196 18.05 9.16 -7.36
CA ASN A 196 18.03 10.63 -7.23
C ASN A 196 18.76 11.37 -8.36
N GLU A 197 19.37 10.66 -9.32
CA GLU A 197 20.13 11.26 -10.43
C GLU A 197 21.22 12.24 -9.94
N GLY A 198 21.82 11.97 -8.75
CA GLY A 198 22.81 12.85 -8.13
C GLY A 198 22.25 14.15 -7.51
N LYS A 199 20.93 14.32 -7.49
CA LYS A 199 20.26 15.50 -6.92
C LYS A 199 19.83 15.25 -5.48
N VAL A 200 19.76 16.32 -4.69
CA VAL A 200 19.18 16.26 -3.35
C VAL A 200 17.68 16.04 -3.45
N VAL A 201 17.16 15.09 -2.67
CA VAL A 201 15.73 14.81 -2.54
C VAL A 201 15.40 14.90 -1.06
N HIS A 202 14.45 15.77 -0.73
CA HIS A 202 14.02 15.97 0.65
C HIS A 202 13.02 14.90 1.07
N ASP A 203 12.98 14.63 2.38
CA ASP A 203 11.96 13.83 3.04
C ASP A 203 10.64 14.61 3.24
N PHE A 204 10.50 15.76 2.59
CA PHE A 204 9.29 16.57 2.56
C PHE A 204 8.70 16.57 1.14
N PHE A 205 7.44 16.15 1.01
CA PHE A 205 6.72 16.18 -0.25
C PHE A 205 5.46 17.02 -0.11
N GLU A 206 5.24 17.95 -1.04
CA GLU A 206 4.07 18.81 -1.04
C GLU A 206 3.17 18.53 -2.25
N SER A 207 1.87 18.32 -2.00
CA SER A 207 0.88 18.22 -3.06
C SER A 207 -0.52 18.55 -2.57
N SER A 208 -1.45 18.77 -3.50
CA SER A 208 -2.87 18.73 -3.16
C SER A 208 -3.28 17.32 -2.75
N LEU A 209 -4.45 17.23 -2.11
CA LEU A 209 -5.23 16.01 -2.02
C LEU A 209 -5.57 15.47 -3.42
N THR A 210 -5.99 14.21 -3.45
CA THR A 210 -6.40 13.50 -4.67
C THR A 210 -7.48 14.26 -5.43
N THR A 211 -7.22 14.49 -6.71
CA THR A 211 -8.10 15.25 -7.61
C THR A 211 -9.43 14.53 -7.89
N THR A 212 -10.46 15.27 -8.31
CA THR A 212 -11.75 14.67 -8.74
C THR A 212 -11.55 13.68 -9.88
N LYS A 213 -10.63 13.97 -10.81
CA LYS A 213 -10.28 13.07 -11.92
C LYS A 213 -9.74 11.72 -11.41
N GLU A 214 -8.85 11.74 -10.42
CA GLU A 214 -8.30 10.52 -9.82
C GLU A 214 -9.34 9.72 -9.02
N LYS A 215 -10.41 10.37 -8.54
CA LYS A 215 -11.55 9.75 -7.86
C LYS A 215 -12.67 9.31 -8.83
N GLY A 216 -12.46 9.44 -10.14
CA GLY A 216 -13.47 9.15 -11.16
C GLY A 216 -13.95 7.69 -11.19
N PHE A 217 -13.17 6.76 -10.61
CA PHE A 217 -13.49 5.33 -10.57
C PHE A 217 -14.30 4.91 -9.34
N GLY A 218 -14.39 5.76 -8.32
CA GLY A 218 -15.06 5.45 -7.05
C GLY A 218 -14.47 6.24 -5.89
N LYS A 219 -15.18 6.26 -4.77
CA LYS A 219 -14.76 6.97 -3.57
C LYS A 219 -14.07 6.00 -2.61
N HIS A 220 -12.81 6.26 -2.30
CA HIS A 220 -12.13 5.72 -1.14
C HIS A 220 -11.82 6.86 -0.16
N PRO A 221 -12.07 6.69 1.15
CA PRO A 221 -11.94 7.78 2.13
C PRO A 221 -10.51 8.34 2.22
N THR A 222 -9.50 7.49 2.11
CA THR A 222 -8.06 7.81 2.26
C THR A 222 -7.22 7.71 1.00
N GLN A 223 -7.82 7.84 -0.20
CA GLN A 223 -7.05 7.70 -1.44
C GLN A 223 -5.86 8.68 -1.49
N LYS A 224 -4.64 8.15 -1.54
CA LYS A 224 -3.40 8.93 -1.74
C LYS A 224 -3.26 9.41 -3.20
N PRO A 225 -2.66 10.58 -3.46
CA PRO A 225 -2.44 11.08 -4.82
C PRO A 225 -1.40 10.25 -5.58
N THR A 226 -1.67 9.95 -6.85
CA THR A 226 -0.71 9.22 -7.72
C THR A 226 0.62 9.94 -7.86
N LYS A 227 0.64 11.28 -7.84
CA LYS A 227 1.89 12.08 -7.90
C LYS A 227 2.84 11.76 -6.74
N LEU A 228 2.32 11.63 -5.53
CA LEU A 228 3.09 11.27 -4.33
C LEU A 228 3.62 9.84 -4.43
N ILE A 229 2.74 8.88 -4.74
CA ILE A 229 3.13 7.47 -4.78
C ILE A 229 4.10 7.19 -5.94
N SER A 230 3.89 7.80 -7.11
CA SER A 230 4.82 7.70 -8.24
C SER A 230 6.19 8.31 -7.92
N HIS A 231 6.23 9.41 -7.16
CA HIS A 231 7.49 9.99 -6.70
C HIS A 231 8.26 8.99 -5.83
N LEU A 232 7.61 8.36 -4.85
CA LEU A 232 8.25 7.38 -3.97
C LEU A 232 8.70 6.11 -4.72
N ILE A 233 7.84 5.53 -5.57
CA ILE A 233 8.19 4.34 -6.38
C ILE A 233 9.38 4.65 -7.30
N LYS A 234 9.42 5.82 -7.95
CA LYS A 234 10.54 6.18 -8.84
C LYS A 234 11.87 6.16 -8.08
N HIS A 235 11.91 6.71 -6.86
CA HIS A 235 13.14 6.78 -6.08
C HIS A 235 13.53 5.42 -5.48
N LEU A 236 12.56 4.61 -5.04
CA LEU A 236 12.83 3.44 -4.20
C LEU A 236 12.77 2.10 -4.96
N SER A 237 12.62 2.11 -6.28
CA SER A 237 12.59 0.91 -7.11
C SER A 237 13.10 1.21 -8.53
N ASN A 238 13.39 0.16 -9.28
CA ASN A 238 13.80 0.19 -10.69
C ASN A 238 12.69 -0.39 -11.60
N ILE A 239 12.89 -0.27 -12.91
CA ILE A 239 12.00 -0.92 -13.88
C ILE A 239 12.05 -2.44 -13.64
N ASN A 240 10.91 -3.12 -13.70
CA ASN A 240 10.71 -4.55 -13.43
C ASN A 240 10.75 -4.99 -11.96
N ASP A 241 11.14 -4.11 -11.04
CA ASP A 241 11.08 -4.40 -9.60
C ASP A 241 9.66 -4.74 -9.16
N VAL A 242 9.56 -5.56 -8.12
CA VAL A 242 8.30 -5.98 -7.50
C VAL A 242 7.93 -5.01 -6.39
N VAL A 243 6.78 -4.36 -6.56
CA VAL A 243 6.16 -3.47 -5.58
C VAL A 243 4.94 -4.17 -4.97
N VAL A 244 4.89 -4.24 -3.65
CA VAL A 244 3.77 -4.83 -2.90
C VAL A 244 3.06 -3.74 -2.09
N ASP A 245 1.74 -3.74 -2.15
CA ASP A 245 0.87 -2.94 -1.27
C ASP A 245 -0.16 -3.87 -0.59
N PRO A 246 0.08 -4.26 0.69
CA PRO A 246 -0.82 -5.15 1.41
C PRO A 246 -2.11 -4.49 1.92
N PHE A 247 -2.24 -3.17 1.75
CA PHE A 247 -3.40 -2.39 2.17
C PHE A 247 -3.81 -1.46 1.01
N MET A 248 -4.02 -2.05 -0.18
CA MET A 248 -4.02 -1.30 -1.44
C MET A 248 -5.16 -0.28 -1.58
N GLY A 249 -6.27 -0.48 -0.87
CA GLY A 249 -7.45 0.37 -0.89
C GLY A 249 -7.88 0.68 -2.32
N SER A 250 -7.91 1.97 -2.68
CA SER A 250 -8.22 2.43 -4.03
C SER A 250 -7.24 2.02 -5.16
N GLY A 251 -6.14 1.32 -4.87
CA GLY A 251 -5.17 0.87 -5.88
C GLY A 251 -4.19 1.94 -6.40
N THR A 252 -3.96 3.04 -5.66
CA THR A 252 -3.04 4.11 -6.12
C THR A 252 -1.62 3.60 -6.38
N THR A 253 -1.13 2.68 -5.54
CA THR A 253 0.19 2.04 -5.72
C THR A 253 0.23 1.23 -7.00
N GLY A 254 -0.81 0.45 -7.31
CA GLY A 254 -0.89 -0.32 -8.55
C GLY A 254 -0.92 0.56 -9.80
N VAL A 255 -1.70 1.65 -9.81
CA VAL A 255 -1.72 2.63 -10.92
C VAL A 255 -0.33 3.22 -11.14
N SER A 256 0.36 3.59 -10.06
CA SER A 256 1.70 4.18 -10.13
C SER A 256 2.74 3.17 -10.60
N SER A 257 2.69 1.93 -10.11
CA SER A 257 3.55 0.83 -10.52
C SER A 257 3.40 0.50 -12.00
N LYS A 258 2.15 0.40 -12.51
CA LYS A 258 1.84 0.21 -13.93
C LYS A 258 2.49 1.29 -14.79
N ARG A 259 2.26 2.57 -14.46
CA ARG A 259 2.82 3.72 -15.21
C ARG A 259 4.34 3.76 -15.21
N LEU A 260 4.96 3.25 -14.15
CA LEU A 260 6.42 3.21 -14.00
C LEU A 260 7.02 1.86 -14.43
N ASN A 261 6.27 0.93 -15.02
CA ASN A 261 6.76 -0.38 -15.45
C ASN A 261 7.35 -1.24 -14.32
N ARG A 262 6.73 -1.22 -13.13
CA ARG A 262 7.01 -2.16 -12.02
C ARG A 262 6.03 -3.33 -12.07
N ARG A 263 6.43 -4.48 -11.54
CA ARG A 263 5.52 -5.58 -11.22
C ARG A 263 4.78 -5.22 -9.94
N PHE A 264 3.47 -5.39 -9.90
CA PHE A 264 2.65 -4.99 -8.76
C PHE A 264 1.89 -6.16 -8.16
N ILE A 265 1.88 -6.24 -6.83
CA ILE A 265 1.03 -7.13 -6.05
C ILE A 265 0.22 -6.28 -5.07
N GLY A 266 -1.10 -6.30 -5.21
CA GLY A 266 -2.01 -5.60 -4.31
C GLY A 266 -2.84 -6.58 -3.50
N ILE A 267 -3.04 -6.28 -2.21
CA ILE A 267 -3.91 -7.04 -1.32
C ILE A 267 -4.91 -6.08 -0.67
N ASP A 268 -6.17 -6.48 -0.63
CA ASP A 268 -7.17 -5.82 0.21
C ASP A 268 -8.12 -6.85 0.82
N LEU A 269 -8.59 -6.56 2.03
CA LEU A 269 -9.55 -7.40 2.74
C LEU A 269 -10.99 -7.06 2.33
N ASP A 270 -11.26 -5.80 1.99
CA ASP A 270 -12.59 -5.33 1.60
C ASP A 270 -12.87 -5.59 0.12
N ASN A 271 -14.03 -6.21 -0.17
CA ASN A 271 -14.41 -6.57 -1.53
C ASN A 271 -14.63 -5.35 -2.44
N ASP A 272 -15.22 -4.28 -1.91
CA ASP A 272 -15.57 -3.10 -2.70
C ASP A 272 -14.30 -2.33 -3.05
N TYR A 273 -13.33 -2.26 -2.14
CA TYR A 273 -12.01 -1.69 -2.43
C TYR A 273 -11.19 -2.59 -3.36
N TYR A 274 -11.28 -3.91 -3.22
CA TYR A 274 -10.69 -4.84 -4.17
C TYR A 274 -11.19 -4.59 -5.60
N GLU A 275 -12.50 -4.58 -5.83
CA GLU A 275 -13.08 -4.35 -7.16
C GLU A 275 -12.81 -2.93 -7.69
N LEU A 276 -12.84 -1.92 -6.81
CA LEU A 276 -12.46 -0.54 -7.16
C LEU A 276 -11.01 -0.46 -7.64
N SER A 277 -10.08 -1.07 -6.90
CA SER A 277 -8.66 -1.05 -7.22
C SER A 277 -8.40 -1.73 -8.58
N LYS A 278 -9.04 -2.88 -8.82
CA LYS A 278 -8.97 -3.63 -10.06
C LYS A 278 -9.41 -2.78 -11.25
N SER A 279 -10.60 -2.20 -11.17
CA SER A 279 -11.13 -1.30 -12.20
C SER A 279 -10.20 -0.12 -12.47
N ARG A 280 -9.69 0.52 -11.41
CA ARG A 280 -8.83 1.70 -11.52
C ARG A 280 -7.43 1.37 -12.06
N ILE A 281 -6.85 0.22 -11.75
CA ILE A 281 -5.54 -0.17 -12.27
C ILE A 281 -5.65 -0.56 -13.76
N VAL A 282 -6.70 -1.28 -14.14
CA VAL A 282 -6.93 -1.66 -15.55
C VAL A 282 -7.14 -0.42 -16.42
N ASN A 283 -8.02 0.48 -15.98
CA ASN A 283 -8.48 1.62 -16.80
C ASN A 283 -7.71 2.94 -16.57
N GLY A 284 -6.83 3.01 -15.58
CA GLY A 284 -6.09 4.22 -15.17
C GLY A 284 -4.62 4.28 -15.57
#